data_AF-A0A714MFA3-F1
#
_entry.id   AF-A0A714MFA3-F1
#
_cell.length_a   1.000
_cell.length_b   1.000
_cell.length_c   1.000
_cell.angle_alpha   90.00
_cell.angle_beta   90.00
_cell.angle_gamma   90.00
#
_symmetry.space_group_name_H-M   'P 1'
#
loop_
_entity.id
_entity.type
_entity.pdbx_description
1 polymer ?
#
loop_
_entity_poly.entity_id
_entity_poly.type
_entity_poly.pdbx_seq_one_letter_code
_entity_poly.pdbx_strand_id
1 'polypeptide(L)'
;MANLPETPQWESGIYQIEVSDPVLGGPDGISNRQAKQLASRTSYLKQKVEKSGTDLAAHIAAVDPHTQYATKASPTFTGTPTAPTPANGDNSKKLATTEFVAKALAALAGSAPETLDTLKELADALGNDPNFATTVLNKLAEKLAKDQNGADIPEPALFVKNLGLGEGSALPVGVPVPWPSATLPEGWLKCNGAAFSSEMYPKLAKAYPTNKLPDLRGEFIRGWDDGRGIDAGREILSFQEGTIVSGFDDNDTGDISSLSSTQYGFGDTLSSNQWGAINGKKWIFDASSKGAQKYDWWAYVSARPRNIAFNYIVRAA
;
A
#
# COMPACT_ATOMS: atom_id res chain seq x y z
N MET A 1 100.05 69.17 -15.60
CA MET A 1 100.65 67.84 -15.85
C MET A 1 99.55 66.95 -16.41
N ALA A 2 99.81 66.17 -17.46
CA ALA A 2 98.85 65.21 -18.00
C ALA A 2 99.03 63.85 -17.32
N ASN A 3 97.95 63.22 -16.89
CA ASN A 3 97.96 61.86 -16.33
C ASN A 3 98.02 60.83 -17.46
N LEU A 4 98.55 59.63 -17.19
CA LEU A 4 98.44 58.51 -18.13
C LEU A 4 96.96 58.07 -18.21
N PRO A 5 96.43 57.80 -19.42
CA PRO A 5 95.07 57.29 -19.56
C PRO A 5 94.99 55.86 -19.02
N GLU A 6 94.19 55.67 -17.98
CA GLU A 6 93.91 54.34 -17.42
C GLU A 6 92.75 53.70 -18.19
N THR A 7 92.98 52.50 -18.72
CA THR A 7 91.92 51.70 -19.37
C THR A 7 91.76 50.39 -18.59
N PRO A 8 90.55 50.03 -18.13
CA PRO A 8 90.32 48.86 -17.30
C PRO A 8 90.41 47.57 -18.12
N GLN A 9 91.63 47.16 -18.43
CA GLN A 9 91.94 45.96 -19.18
C GLN A 9 92.93 45.09 -18.42
N TRP A 10 92.72 43.78 -18.48
CA TRP A 10 93.67 42.83 -17.94
C TRP A 10 94.85 42.67 -18.88
N GLU A 11 95.99 43.26 -18.54
CA GLU A 11 97.26 43.01 -19.23
C GLU A 11 97.75 41.60 -18.86
N SER A 12 98.25 40.81 -19.81
CA SER A 12 98.77 39.44 -19.53
C SER A 12 100.16 39.45 -18.89
N GLY A 13 100.98 40.47 -19.16
CA GLY A 13 102.28 40.73 -18.55
C GLY A 13 102.53 42.23 -18.33
N ILE A 14 103.50 42.57 -17.48
CA ILE A 14 104.06 43.92 -17.40
C ILE A 14 105.35 43.89 -18.20
N TYR A 15 105.46 44.75 -19.21
CA TYR A 15 106.65 44.87 -20.04
C TYR A 15 107.88 45.18 -19.18
N GLN A 16 109.03 44.60 -19.46
CA GLN A 16 110.29 45.00 -18.83
C GLN A 16 110.99 45.99 -19.75
N ILE A 17 111.39 47.16 -19.25
CA ILE A 17 112.20 48.08 -20.04
C ILE A 17 113.56 47.42 -20.26
N GLU A 18 113.95 47.33 -21.53
CA GLU A 18 115.23 46.77 -21.94
C GLU A 18 116.28 47.87 -22.11
N VAL A 19 117.56 47.50 -22.03
CA VAL A 19 118.68 48.47 -22.16
C VAL A 19 118.73 49.11 -23.55
N SER A 20 118.15 48.45 -24.56
CA SER A 20 118.04 48.95 -25.94
C SER A 20 116.85 49.86 -26.20
N ASP A 21 115.94 50.04 -25.23
CA ASP A 21 114.72 50.82 -25.44
C ASP A 21 115.00 52.33 -25.47
N PRO A 22 114.42 53.09 -26.40
CA PRO A 22 114.57 54.54 -26.43
C PRO A 22 113.76 55.19 -25.29
N VAL A 23 114.31 56.24 -24.68
CA VAL A 23 113.64 57.04 -23.64
C VAL A 23 112.58 57.93 -24.29
N LEU A 24 111.44 57.34 -24.63
CA LEU A 24 110.29 58.03 -25.22
C LEU A 24 109.21 58.22 -24.16
N GLY A 25 108.89 59.49 -23.87
CA GLY A 25 107.75 59.89 -23.05
C GLY A 25 106.44 59.94 -23.85
N GLY A 26 105.39 60.47 -23.22
CA GLY A 26 104.05 60.54 -23.80
C GLY A 26 103.18 59.29 -23.52
N PRO A 27 101.87 59.33 -23.87
CA PRO A 27 100.89 58.28 -23.54
C PRO A 27 101.21 56.88 -24.09
N ASP A 28 101.98 56.83 -25.18
CA ASP A 28 102.37 55.61 -25.87
C ASP A 28 103.90 55.43 -25.94
N GLY A 29 104.64 56.25 -25.19
CA GLY A 29 106.10 56.14 -25.07
C GLY A 29 106.52 54.90 -24.26
N ILE A 30 107.62 54.26 -24.68
CA ILE A 30 108.12 53.02 -24.06
C ILE A 30 108.42 53.21 -22.55
N SER A 31 108.91 54.38 -22.15
CA SER A 31 109.20 54.70 -20.74
C SER A 31 107.96 54.66 -19.84
N ASN A 32 106.76 54.84 -20.40
CA ASN A 32 105.50 54.85 -19.64
C ASN A 32 104.72 53.52 -19.76
N ARG A 33 105.20 52.56 -20.56
CA ARG A 33 104.47 51.32 -20.87
C ARG A 33 104.20 50.48 -19.61
N GLN A 34 105.20 50.32 -18.74
CA GLN A 34 105.07 49.61 -17.46
C GLN A 34 103.99 50.22 -16.56
N ALA A 35 104.07 51.54 -16.37
CA ALA A 35 103.13 52.27 -15.52
C ALA A 35 101.70 52.21 -16.08
N LYS A 36 101.54 52.36 -17.40
CA LYS A 36 100.24 52.22 -18.09
C LYS A 36 99.64 50.83 -17.89
N GLN A 37 100.44 49.77 -18.08
CA GLN A 37 99.97 48.39 -17.91
C GLN A 37 99.59 48.07 -16.46
N LEU A 38 100.38 48.54 -15.48
CA LEU A 38 100.04 48.39 -14.07
C LEU A 38 98.77 49.15 -13.70
N ALA A 39 98.63 50.39 -14.15
CA ALA A 39 97.45 51.21 -13.91
C ALA A 39 96.17 50.59 -14.52
N SER A 40 96.26 50.08 -15.75
CA SER A 40 95.18 49.36 -16.42
C SER A 40 94.73 48.11 -15.66
N ARG A 41 95.67 47.28 -15.18
CA ARG A 41 95.37 46.11 -14.33
C ARG A 41 94.72 46.50 -13.02
N THR A 42 95.25 47.50 -12.33
CA THR A 42 94.70 48.00 -11.07
C THR A 42 93.27 48.51 -11.27
N SER A 43 93.02 49.26 -12.34
CA SER A 43 91.68 49.75 -12.70
C SER A 43 90.72 48.58 -13.00
N TYR A 44 91.16 47.56 -13.75
CA TYR A 44 90.38 46.34 -14.00
C TYR A 44 90.03 45.59 -12.71
N LEU A 45 91.02 45.36 -11.83
CA LEU A 45 90.82 44.65 -10.56
C LEU A 45 89.90 45.45 -9.62
N LYS A 46 90.08 46.77 -9.54
CA LYS A 46 89.19 47.65 -8.79
C LYS A 46 87.74 47.52 -9.28
N GLN A 47 87.51 47.58 -10.59
CA GLN A 47 86.17 47.39 -11.16
C GLN A 47 85.60 46.01 -10.86
N LYS A 48 86.41 44.94 -10.87
CA LYS A 48 85.96 43.59 -10.50
C LYS A 48 85.58 43.48 -9.03
N VAL A 49 86.37 44.09 -8.14
CA VAL A 49 86.09 44.12 -6.69
C VAL A 49 84.82 44.94 -6.42
N GLU A 50 84.70 46.13 -7.01
CA GLU A 50 83.52 46.97 -6.90
C GLU A 50 82.28 46.25 -7.43
N LYS A 51 82.36 45.62 -8.60
CA LYS A 51 81.26 44.83 -9.17
C LYS A 51 80.86 43.66 -8.28
N SER A 52 81.84 42.92 -7.75
CA SER A 52 81.54 41.81 -6.83
C SER A 52 80.84 42.31 -5.57
N GLY A 53 81.23 43.48 -5.06
CA GLY A 53 80.54 44.17 -3.97
C GLY A 53 79.11 44.57 -4.33
N THR A 54 78.88 45.13 -5.51
CA THR A 54 77.52 45.49 -5.97
C THR A 54 76.63 44.27 -6.18
N ASP A 55 77.17 43.19 -6.74
CA ASP A 55 76.44 41.95 -6.99
C ASP A 55 76.04 41.27 -5.66
N LEU A 56 76.94 41.27 -4.67
CA LEU A 56 76.62 40.78 -3.33
C LEU A 56 75.59 41.67 -2.61
N ALA A 57 75.71 42.99 -2.72
CA ALA A 57 74.73 43.91 -2.15
C ALA A 57 73.34 43.71 -2.80
N ALA A 58 73.27 43.50 -4.12
CA ALA A 58 72.05 43.17 -4.82
C ALA A 58 71.48 41.81 -4.39
N HIS A 59 72.33 40.80 -4.18
CA HIS A 59 71.93 39.49 -3.66
C HIS A 59 71.35 39.56 -2.24
N ILE A 60 71.97 40.33 -1.34
CA ILE A 60 71.49 40.54 0.03
C ILE A 60 70.16 41.31 0.06
N ALA A 61 69.99 42.29 -0.83
CA ALA A 61 68.78 43.10 -0.93
C ALA A 61 67.61 42.39 -1.64
N ALA A 62 67.89 41.33 -2.40
CA ALA A 62 66.86 40.56 -3.07
C ALA A 62 65.92 39.90 -2.04
N VAL A 63 64.60 39.97 -2.28
CA VAL A 63 63.58 39.35 -1.42
C VAL A 63 63.69 37.82 -1.46
N ASP A 64 64.06 37.27 -2.62
CA ASP A 64 64.28 35.84 -2.83
C ASP A 64 65.51 35.61 -3.71
N PRO A 65 66.72 35.64 -3.12
CA PRO A 65 67.97 35.41 -3.86
C PRO A 65 68.17 33.95 -4.28
N HIS A 66 67.34 33.02 -3.78
CA HIS A 66 67.46 31.58 -3.97
C HIS A 66 66.09 30.96 -4.27
N THR A 67 65.58 31.22 -5.48
CA THR A 67 64.23 30.84 -5.94
C THR A 67 63.95 29.33 -5.97
N GLN A 68 64.97 28.49 -5.77
CA GLN A 68 64.80 27.05 -5.60
C GLN A 68 64.24 26.64 -4.22
N TYR A 69 64.19 27.55 -3.25
CA TYR A 69 63.68 27.30 -1.91
C TYR A 69 62.39 28.08 -1.64
N ALA A 70 61.56 27.58 -0.73
CA ALA A 70 60.39 28.32 -0.26
C ALA A 70 60.81 29.56 0.54
N THR A 71 60.11 30.68 0.36
CA THR A 71 60.39 31.91 1.11
C THR A 71 60.15 31.72 2.61
N LYS A 72 60.97 32.36 3.45
CA LYS A 72 60.81 32.27 4.91
C LYS A 72 59.51 32.92 5.41
N ALA A 73 59.16 34.06 4.82
CA ALA A 73 57.93 34.77 5.11
C ALA A 73 56.87 34.36 4.08
N SER A 74 55.73 33.88 4.56
CA SER A 74 54.55 33.53 3.77
C SER A 74 54.87 32.74 2.48
N PRO A 75 55.51 31.55 2.59
CA PRO A 75 55.80 30.73 1.44
C PRO A 75 54.52 30.35 0.70
N THR A 76 54.57 30.43 -0.64
CA THR A 76 53.61 29.73 -1.49
C THR A 76 54.09 28.31 -1.69
N PHE A 77 53.36 27.33 -1.16
CA PHE A 77 53.69 25.91 -1.39
C PHE A 77 53.23 25.47 -2.78
N THR A 78 54.08 24.75 -3.50
CA THR A 78 53.77 24.12 -4.80
C THR A 78 54.08 22.61 -4.74
N GLY A 79 53.48 21.81 -5.62
CA GLY A 79 53.62 20.34 -5.59
C GLY A 79 52.83 19.68 -4.44
N THR A 80 53.42 18.66 -3.81
CA THR A 80 52.83 17.87 -2.71
C THR A 80 53.61 18.04 -1.39
N PRO A 81 53.51 19.21 -0.72
CA PRO A 81 54.24 19.47 0.52
C PRO A 81 53.80 18.50 1.63
N THR A 82 54.76 17.97 2.39
CA THR A 82 54.50 17.14 3.57
C THR A 82 54.87 17.89 4.85
N ALA A 83 54.06 17.73 5.90
CA ALA A 83 54.36 18.24 7.24
C ALA A 83 54.02 17.16 8.29
N PRO A 84 54.62 17.19 9.48
CA PRO A 84 54.24 16.28 10.57
C PRO A 84 52.76 16.44 10.94
N THR A 85 52.03 15.34 11.04
CA THR A 85 50.62 15.33 11.45
C THR A 85 50.52 15.64 12.96
N PRO A 86 49.85 16.73 13.36
CA PRO A 86 49.60 17.03 14.77
C PRO A 86 48.74 15.97 15.46
N ALA A 87 48.81 15.91 16.79
CA ALA A 87 47.92 15.08 17.60
C ALA A 87 46.48 15.65 17.60
N ASN A 88 45.47 14.78 17.78
CA ASN A 88 44.08 15.22 17.85
C ASN A 88 43.87 16.24 18.99
N GLY A 89 43.11 17.30 18.71
CA GLY A 89 42.83 18.37 19.68
C GLY A 89 43.92 19.44 19.80
N ASP A 90 45.00 19.37 19.01
CA ASP A 90 46.00 20.44 18.95
C ASP A 90 45.37 21.75 18.41
N ASN A 91 45.47 22.83 19.19
CA ASN A 91 44.93 24.16 18.89
C ASN A 91 46.02 25.21 18.63
N SER A 92 47.26 24.76 18.40
CA SER A 92 48.39 25.64 18.10
C SER A 92 48.37 26.16 16.66
N LYS A 93 49.33 27.02 16.32
CA LYS A 93 49.47 27.62 14.98
C LYS A 93 50.22 26.71 13.97
N LYS A 94 50.33 25.41 14.25
CA LYS A 94 50.95 24.43 13.33
C LYS A 94 50.10 24.29 12.06
N LEU A 95 50.71 23.83 10.97
CA LEU A 95 49.98 23.51 9.75
C LEU A 95 49.03 22.32 9.98
N ALA A 96 47.79 22.45 9.55
CA ALA A 96 46.85 21.33 9.50
C ALA A 96 47.15 20.47 8.26
N THR A 97 47.59 19.23 8.49
CA THR A 97 47.76 18.24 7.42
C THR A 97 46.42 17.65 7.01
N THR A 98 46.33 17.11 5.80
CA THR A 98 45.13 16.40 5.31
C THR A 98 44.77 15.21 6.22
N GLU A 99 45.77 14.52 6.75
CA GLU A 99 45.59 13.44 7.72
C GLU A 99 45.00 13.93 9.05
N PHE A 100 45.43 15.09 9.56
CA PHE A 100 44.86 15.69 10.77
C PHE A 100 43.38 16.05 10.57
N VAL A 101 43.03 16.67 9.43
CA VAL A 101 41.64 17.01 9.12
C VAL A 101 40.77 15.76 8.98
N ALA A 102 41.28 14.72 8.30
CA ALA A 102 40.59 13.45 8.17
C ALA A 102 40.38 12.79 9.55
N LYS A 103 41.38 12.80 10.42
CA LYS A 103 41.27 12.29 11.80
C LYS A 103 40.30 13.12 12.65
N ALA A 104 40.30 14.45 12.53
CA ALA A 104 39.37 15.32 13.25
C ALA A 104 37.93 15.12 12.79
N LEU A 105 37.70 14.99 11.48
CA LEU A 105 36.38 14.68 10.91
C LEU A 105 35.92 13.27 11.30
N ALA A 106 36.82 12.30 11.27
CA ALA A 106 36.55 10.95 11.75
C ALA A 106 36.29 10.91 13.25
N ALA A 107 36.90 11.78 14.06
CA ALA A 107 36.61 11.90 15.49
C ALA A 107 35.26 12.61 15.73
N LEU A 108 34.89 13.59 14.91
CA LEU A 108 33.56 14.22 14.94
C LEU A 108 32.48 13.23 14.53
N ALA A 109 32.72 12.40 13.51
CA ALA A 109 31.83 11.32 13.10
C ALA A 109 31.85 10.15 14.11
N GLY A 110 33.02 9.84 14.66
CA GLY A 110 33.28 8.73 15.61
C GLY A 110 32.96 9.04 17.06
N SER A 111 32.52 10.28 17.36
CA SER A 111 31.82 10.64 18.59
C SER A 111 30.29 10.64 18.43
N ALA A 112 29.79 10.10 17.31
CA ALA A 112 28.41 9.64 17.19
C ALA A 112 28.38 8.11 17.07
N PRO A 113 28.70 7.35 18.14
CA PRO A 113 29.11 5.95 18.01
C PRO A 113 27.95 4.96 18.10
N GLU A 114 26.75 5.39 18.48
CA GLU A 114 25.53 4.55 18.49
C GLU A 114 24.29 5.40 18.12
N THR A 115 24.29 6.69 18.43
CA THR A 115 23.15 7.59 18.19
C THR A 115 22.91 7.90 16.72
N LEU A 116 23.95 7.99 15.87
CA LEU A 116 23.75 8.19 14.42
C LEU A 116 23.33 6.90 13.73
N ASP A 117 23.77 5.74 14.24
CA ASP A 117 23.25 4.44 13.81
C ASP A 117 21.76 4.35 14.15
N THR A 118 21.36 4.68 15.39
CA THR A 118 19.93 4.72 15.75
C THR A 118 19.12 5.75 14.97
N LEU A 119 19.69 6.91 14.62
CA LEU A 119 18.99 7.91 13.79
C LEU A 119 18.86 7.44 12.34
N LYS A 120 19.88 6.75 11.81
CA LYS A 120 19.83 6.12 10.49
C LYS A 120 18.86 4.94 10.48
N GLU A 121 18.90 4.08 11.49
CA GLU A 121 17.97 2.97 11.69
C GLU A 121 16.54 3.48 11.83
N LEU A 122 16.32 4.57 12.58
CA LEU A 122 15.00 5.20 12.70
C LEU A 122 14.56 5.82 11.38
N ALA A 123 15.44 6.52 10.67
CA ALA A 123 15.14 7.09 9.35
C ALA A 123 14.81 5.97 8.34
N ASP A 124 15.60 4.89 8.30
CA ASP A 124 15.37 3.73 7.45
C ASP A 124 14.10 2.96 7.85
N ALA A 125 13.82 2.81 9.16
CA ALA A 125 12.58 2.20 9.67
C ALA A 125 11.33 3.03 9.36
N LEU A 126 11.48 4.36 9.27
CA LEU A 126 10.45 5.29 8.81
C LEU A 126 10.44 5.47 7.28
N GLY A 127 11.28 4.73 6.55
CA GLY A 127 11.32 4.70 5.08
C GLY A 127 11.96 5.92 4.44
N ASN A 128 12.75 6.70 5.18
CA ASN A 128 13.32 7.98 4.77
C ASN A 128 12.28 8.94 4.16
N ASP A 129 11.03 8.86 4.62
CA ASP A 129 9.92 9.64 4.08
C ASP A 129 9.95 11.09 4.63
N PRO A 130 10.23 12.10 3.78
CA PRO A 130 10.24 13.51 4.21
C PRO A 130 8.88 14.00 4.71
N ASN A 131 7.79 13.31 4.35
CA ASN A 131 6.42 13.61 4.73
C ASN A 131 5.81 12.49 5.58
N PHE A 132 6.61 11.76 6.37
CA PHE A 132 6.18 10.62 7.17
C PHE A 132 4.84 10.85 7.91
N ALA A 133 4.69 12.01 8.57
CA ALA A 133 3.46 12.37 9.27
C ALA A 133 2.25 12.41 8.33
N THR A 134 2.37 13.04 7.16
CA THR A 134 1.31 13.09 6.14
C THR A 134 1.01 11.70 5.59
N THR A 135 2.02 10.89 5.32
CA THR A 135 1.85 9.51 4.83
C THR A 135 1.11 8.64 5.85
N VAL A 136 1.48 8.71 7.13
CA VAL A 136 0.78 7.99 8.21
C VAL A 136 -0.65 8.47 8.37
N LEU A 137 -0.89 9.79 8.32
CA LEU A 137 -2.24 10.35 8.39
C LEU A 137 -3.12 9.90 7.22
N ASN A 138 -2.59 9.87 6.00
CA ASN A 138 -3.31 9.39 4.82
C ASN A 138 -3.67 7.90 4.96
N LYS A 139 -2.70 7.05 5.35
CA LYS A 139 -2.95 5.62 5.59
C LYS A 139 -3.97 5.36 6.72
N LEU A 140 -4.02 6.23 7.72
CA LEU A 140 -5.01 6.15 8.79
C LEU A 140 -6.39 6.61 8.31
N ALA A 141 -6.44 7.64 7.47
CA ALA A 141 -7.69 8.12 6.86
C ALA A 141 -8.32 7.09 5.91
N GLU A 142 -7.55 6.14 5.38
CA GLU A 142 -8.06 4.99 4.61
C GLU A 142 -8.74 3.92 5.48
N LYS A 143 -8.63 3.99 6.81
CA LYS A 143 -9.28 3.02 7.71
C LYS A 143 -10.73 3.40 7.98
N LEU A 144 -11.57 2.38 8.11
CA LEU A 144 -12.99 2.57 8.43
C LEU A 144 -13.17 3.23 9.81
N ALA A 145 -13.95 4.29 9.85
CA ALA A 145 -14.28 5.03 11.06
C ALA A 145 -15.42 4.32 11.82
N LYS A 146 -15.18 3.97 13.09
CA LYS A 146 -16.13 3.18 13.90
C LYS A 146 -17.45 3.92 14.13
N ASP A 147 -17.37 5.23 14.35
CA ASP A 147 -18.52 6.11 14.56
C ASP A 147 -19.35 6.32 13.28
N GLN A 148 -18.78 6.06 12.11
CA GLN A 148 -19.48 6.15 10.83
C GLN A 148 -20.23 4.88 10.44
N ASN A 149 -20.03 3.76 11.16
CA ASN A 149 -20.76 2.50 10.94
C ASN A 149 -20.80 2.05 9.46
N GLY A 150 -19.72 2.25 8.71
CA GLY A 150 -19.59 1.86 7.30
C GLY A 150 -20.17 2.86 6.29
N ALA A 151 -20.57 4.06 6.71
CA ALA A 151 -20.97 5.15 5.79
C ALA A 151 -19.82 5.65 4.90
N ASP A 152 -18.58 5.43 5.32
CA ASP A 152 -17.33 5.72 4.63
C ASP A 152 -16.91 4.66 3.60
N ILE A 153 -17.71 3.60 3.41
CA ILE A 153 -17.46 2.59 2.37
C ILE A 153 -17.78 3.21 1.00
N PRO A 154 -16.82 3.29 0.06
CA PRO A 154 -17.06 3.93 -1.25
C PRO A 154 -18.11 3.22 -2.10
N GLU A 155 -18.19 1.89 -2.01
CA GLU A 155 -19.17 1.07 -2.73
C GLU A 155 -19.90 0.08 -1.80
N PRO A 156 -20.92 0.53 -1.05
CA PRO A 156 -21.61 -0.31 -0.08
C PRO A 156 -22.24 -1.57 -0.71
N ALA A 157 -22.77 -1.45 -1.94
CA ALA A 157 -23.37 -2.59 -2.65
C ALA A 157 -22.33 -3.68 -3.00
N LEU A 158 -21.14 -3.30 -3.45
CA LEU A 158 -20.05 -4.22 -3.73
C LEU A 158 -19.52 -4.85 -2.45
N PHE A 159 -19.39 -4.06 -1.37
CA PHE A 159 -18.99 -4.56 -0.05
C PHE A 159 -19.96 -5.66 0.46
N VAL A 160 -21.27 -5.39 0.44
CA VAL A 160 -22.31 -6.37 0.83
C VAL A 160 -22.27 -7.61 -0.06
N LYS A 161 -22.03 -7.46 -1.37
CA LYS A 161 -21.86 -8.57 -2.31
C LYS A 161 -20.64 -9.43 -1.95
N ASN A 162 -19.50 -8.81 -1.65
CA ASN A 162 -18.26 -9.52 -1.29
C ASN A 162 -18.39 -10.27 0.05
N LEU A 163 -19.22 -9.78 0.97
CA LEU A 163 -19.58 -10.49 2.20
C LEU A 163 -20.57 -11.64 1.98
N GLY A 164 -21.11 -11.82 0.76
CA GLY A 164 -22.14 -12.82 0.47
C GLY A 164 -23.52 -12.47 1.05
N LEU A 165 -23.71 -11.24 1.53
CA LEU A 165 -24.96 -10.75 2.11
C LEU A 165 -25.90 -10.10 1.07
N GLY A 166 -25.57 -10.25 -0.22
CA GLY A 166 -26.34 -9.70 -1.34
C GLY A 166 -27.60 -10.51 -1.68
N GLU A 167 -27.92 -10.65 -2.96
CA GLU A 167 -29.19 -11.22 -3.45
C GLU A 167 -29.41 -12.70 -3.09
N GLY A 168 -28.39 -13.38 -2.56
CA GLY A 168 -28.46 -14.74 -2.00
C GLY A 168 -28.53 -14.81 -0.47
N SER A 169 -28.89 -13.71 0.21
CA SER A 169 -29.15 -13.67 1.66
C SER A 169 -29.98 -14.88 2.12
N ALA A 170 -29.78 -15.31 3.37
CA ALA A 170 -30.30 -16.55 3.98
C ALA A 170 -31.79 -16.86 3.75
N LEU A 171 -32.61 -15.86 3.36
CA LEU A 171 -33.98 -16.03 2.89
C LEU A 171 -34.20 -15.23 1.58
N PRO A 172 -34.52 -15.88 0.45
CA PRO A 172 -34.88 -15.21 -0.79
C PRO A 172 -36.14 -14.33 -0.67
N VAL A 173 -36.22 -13.27 -1.48
CA VAL A 173 -37.43 -12.42 -1.58
C VAL A 173 -38.61 -13.27 -2.05
N GLY A 174 -39.78 -13.09 -1.42
CA GLY A 174 -41.01 -13.80 -1.78
C GLY A 174 -41.24 -15.13 -1.07
N VAL A 175 -40.33 -15.61 -0.22
CA VAL A 175 -40.58 -16.81 0.60
C VAL A 175 -41.55 -16.49 1.72
N PRO A 176 -42.70 -17.19 1.84
CA PRO A 176 -43.60 -17.02 2.97
C PRO A 176 -42.98 -17.56 4.27
N VAL A 177 -42.93 -16.72 5.31
CA VAL A 177 -42.41 -17.06 6.63
C VAL A 177 -43.51 -16.92 7.68
N PRO A 178 -43.70 -17.90 8.58
CA PRO A 178 -44.61 -17.75 9.72
C PRO A 178 -44.15 -16.64 10.69
N TRP A 179 -45.05 -15.74 11.03
CA TRP A 179 -44.80 -14.60 11.91
C TRP A 179 -45.81 -14.56 13.07
N PRO A 180 -45.35 -14.51 14.34
CA PRO A 180 -46.20 -14.70 15.50
C PRO A 180 -47.06 -13.48 15.88
N SER A 181 -46.77 -12.28 15.33
CA SER A 181 -47.45 -11.04 15.72
C SER A 181 -48.37 -10.51 14.62
N ALA A 182 -49.45 -9.82 14.99
CA ALA A 182 -50.30 -9.10 14.05
C ALA A 182 -49.59 -7.89 13.39
N THR A 183 -48.63 -7.30 14.10
CA THR A 183 -47.81 -6.18 13.61
C THR A 183 -46.65 -6.70 12.78
N LEU A 184 -46.53 -6.19 11.55
CA LEU A 184 -45.47 -6.58 10.62
C LEU A 184 -44.15 -5.89 10.95
N PRO A 185 -42.99 -6.58 10.81
CA PRO A 185 -41.71 -5.91 10.76
C PRO A 185 -41.63 -4.98 9.56
N GLU A 186 -40.82 -3.92 9.67
CA GLU A 186 -40.55 -3.02 8.56
C GLU A 186 -39.93 -3.78 7.37
N GLY A 187 -40.39 -3.47 6.15
CA GLY A 187 -39.93 -4.13 4.92
C GLY A 187 -40.55 -5.51 4.65
N TRP A 188 -41.62 -5.89 5.36
CA TRP A 188 -42.36 -7.15 5.13
C TRP A 188 -43.81 -6.89 4.75
N LEU A 189 -44.36 -7.75 3.90
CA LEU A 189 -45.76 -7.71 3.46
C LEU A 189 -46.49 -8.97 3.89
N LYS A 190 -47.80 -8.83 4.14
CA LYS A 190 -48.67 -9.93 4.56
C LYS A 190 -49.20 -10.70 3.35
N CYS A 191 -49.20 -12.03 3.41
CA CYS A 191 -49.83 -12.89 2.41
C CYS A 191 -51.35 -12.94 2.64
N ASN A 192 -52.05 -11.87 2.27
CA ASN A 192 -53.49 -11.70 2.46
C ASN A 192 -54.24 -11.37 1.14
N GLY A 193 -53.66 -11.71 -0.01
CA GLY A 193 -54.25 -11.38 -1.32
C GLY A 193 -53.98 -9.95 -1.80
N ALA A 194 -53.29 -9.12 -1.02
CA ALA A 194 -53.05 -7.72 -1.38
C ALA A 194 -52.17 -7.59 -2.63
N ALA A 195 -52.47 -6.55 -3.42
CA ALA A 195 -51.61 -6.13 -4.52
C ALA A 195 -50.39 -5.36 -4.00
N PHE A 196 -49.30 -5.39 -4.77
CA PHE A 196 -48.08 -4.62 -4.50
C PHE A 196 -47.58 -3.94 -5.78
N SER A 197 -46.74 -2.91 -5.64
CA SER A 197 -46.13 -2.21 -6.78
C SER A 197 -44.86 -2.93 -7.21
N SER A 198 -44.76 -3.26 -8.50
CA SER A 198 -43.56 -3.82 -9.13
C SER A 198 -42.42 -2.80 -9.22
N GLU A 199 -42.74 -1.51 -9.24
CA GLU A 199 -41.75 -0.43 -9.20
C GLU A 199 -41.09 -0.35 -7.82
N MET A 200 -41.88 -0.48 -6.75
CA MET A 200 -41.39 -0.46 -5.38
C MET A 200 -40.70 -1.78 -4.99
N TYR A 201 -41.21 -2.92 -5.48
CA TYR A 201 -40.74 -4.26 -5.11
C TYR A 201 -40.44 -5.15 -6.35
N PRO A 202 -39.44 -4.79 -7.17
CA PRO A 202 -39.16 -5.49 -8.43
C PRO A 202 -38.71 -6.94 -8.25
N LYS A 203 -38.04 -7.26 -7.13
CA LYS A 203 -37.66 -8.65 -6.79
C LYS A 203 -38.86 -9.51 -6.42
N LEU A 204 -39.82 -8.92 -5.70
CA LEU A 204 -41.06 -9.58 -5.34
C LEU A 204 -41.94 -9.81 -6.58
N ALA A 205 -41.94 -8.89 -7.54
CA ALA A 205 -42.62 -9.04 -8.83
C ALA A 205 -42.06 -10.21 -9.66
N LYS A 206 -40.75 -10.52 -9.54
CA LYS A 206 -40.18 -11.73 -10.16
C LYS A 206 -40.68 -13.02 -9.51
N ALA A 207 -40.89 -13.01 -8.18
CA ALA A 207 -41.41 -14.16 -7.44
C ALA A 207 -42.94 -14.33 -7.62
N TYR A 208 -43.68 -13.23 -7.70
CA TYR A 208 -45.13 -13.18 -7.89
C TYR A 208 -45.50 -12.27 -9.08
N PRO A 209 -45.45 -12.79 -10.33
CA PRO A 209 -45.64 -11.99 -11.54
C PRO A 209 -47.01 -11.32 -11.70
N THR A 210 -48.00 -11.74 -10.93
CA THR A 210 -49.35 -11.14 -10.92
C THR A 210 -49.42 -9.85 -10.10
N ASN A 211 -48.31 -9.43 -9.49
CA ASN A 211 -48.23 -8.28 -8.58
C ASN A 211 -49.23 -8.37 -7.41
N LYS A 212 -49.59 -9.59 -7.02
CA LYS A 212 -50.44 -9.90 -5.87
C LYS A 212 -49.83 -11.01 -5.05
N LEU A 213 -49.89 -10.86 -3.74
CA LEU A 213 -49.51 -11.93 -2.83
C LEU A 213 -50.62 -12.98 -2.75
N PRO A 214 -50.28 -14.25 -2.52
CA PRO A 214 -51.30 -15.25 -2.21
C PRO A 214 -52.03 -14.87 -0.92
N ASP A 215 -53.31 -15.23 -0.83
CA ASP A 215 -54.04 -15.17 0.44
C ASP A 215 -53.83 -16.50 1.16
N LEU A 216 -52.94 -16.51 2.15
CA LEU A 216 -52.56 -17.72 2.89
C LEU A 216 -53.25 -17.79 4.26
N ARG A 217 -54.25 -16.95 4.51
CA ARG A 217 -54.97 -16.93 5.78
C ARG A 217 -55.85 -18.17 5.89
N GLY A 218 -55.49 -19.07 6.79
CA GLY A 218 -56.21 -20.33 7.00
C GLY A 218 -55.75 -21.47 6.08
N GLU A 219 -54.75 -21.23 5.23
CA GLU A 219 -54.24 -22.19 4.27
C GLU A 219 -53.02 -22.97 4.78
N PHE A 220 -52.87 -24.20 4.30
CA PHE A 220 -51.67 -25.01 4.50
C PHE A 220 -50.79 -24.98 3.25
N ILE A 221 -49.51 -24.66 3.43
CA ILE A 221 -48.52 -24.75 2.34
C ILE A 221 -48.08 -26.20 2.19
N ARG A 222 -48.02 -26.67 0.95
CA ARG A 222 -47.60 -28.04 0.58
C ARG A 222 -46.52 -27.98 -0.50
N GLY A 223 -45.74 -29.06 -0.61
CA GLY A 223 -44.79 -29.21 -1.71
C GLY A 223 -45.51 -29.35 -3.05
N TRP A 224 -45.01 -28.68 -4.09
CA TRP A 224 -45.47 -28.90 -5.46
C TRP A 224 -44.93 -30.24 -5.96
N ASP A 225 -45.77 -31.01 -6.66
CA ASP A 225 -45.42 -32.34 -7.14
C ASP A 225 -44.30 -32.34 -8.18
N ASP A 226 -44.23 -31.29 -9.02
CA ASP A 226 -43.21 -31.07 -10.06
C ASP A 226 -42.88 -32.34 -10.88
N GLY A 227 -43.92 -33.13 -11.22
CA GLY A 227 -43.79 -34.32 -12.04
C GLY A 227 -43.45 -35.61 -11.28
N ARG A 228 -43.43 -35.62 -9.95
CA ARG A 228 -43.24 -36.85 -9.14
C ARG A 228 -44.41 -37.85 -9.28
N GLY A 229 -45.61 -37.38 -9.62
CA GLY A 229 -46.78 -38.20 -9.90
C GLY A 229 -47.60 -38.60 -8.66
N ILE A 230 -47.35 -38.00 -7.49
CA ILE A 230 -48.15 -38.23 -6.28
C ILE A 230 -49.37 -37.31 -6.24
N ASP A 231 -49.21 -36.08 -6.71
CA ASP A 231 -50.26 -35.06 -6.76
C ASP A 231 -50.26 -34.38 -8.14
N ALA A 232 -50.48 -35.20 -9.17
CA ALA A 232 -50.50 -34.78 -10.56
C ALA A 232 -51.70 -33.85 -10.88
N GLY A 233 -51.51 -32.95 -11.84
CA GLY A 233 -52.58 -32.07 -12.33
C GLY A 233 -52.71 -30.73 -11.60
N ARG A 234 -51.77 -30.38 -10.72
CA ARG A 234 -51.72 -29.09 -10.03
C ARG A 234 -50.50 -28.26 -10.40
N GLU A 235 -50.69 -26.95 -10.33
CA GLU A 235 -49.68 -25.95 -10.66
C GLU A 235 -49.12 -25.30 -9.39
N ILE A 236 -47.94 -24.69 -9.48
CA ILE A 236 -47.40 -23.89 -8.37
C ILE A 236 -48.41 -22.79 -8.00
N LEU A 237 -48.64 -22.59 -6.69
CA LEU A 237 -49.63 -21.64 -6.15
C LEU A 237 -51.11 -21.95 -6.44
N SER A 238 -51.46 -23.11 -7.01
CA SER A 238 -52.86 -23.47 -7.19
C SER A 238 -53.57 -23.74 -5.86
N PHE A 239 -54.77 -23.20 -5.68
CA PHE A 239 -55.65 -23.51 -4.55
C PHE A 239 -56.21 -24.94 -4.67
N GLN A 240 -56.47 -25.57 -3.52
CA GLN A 240 -57.16 -26.84 -3.41
C GLN A 240 -58.19 -26.78 -2.29
N GLU A 241 -59.41 -27.21 -2.57
CA GLU A 241 -60.39 -27.42 -1.51
C GLU A 241 -60.01 -28.59 -0.60
N GLY A 242 -60.40 -28.51 0.67
CA GLY A 242 -60.25 -29.64 1.58
C GLY A 242 -61.03 -30.86 1.08
N THR A 243 -60.36 -32.01 0.99
CA THR A 243 -61.02 -33.26 0.61
C THR A 243 -61.77 -33.83 1.81
N ILE A 244 -63.08 -34.06 1.68
CA ILE A 244 -63.85 -34.78 2.70
C ILE A 244 -63.66 -36.29 2.48
N VAL A 245 -63.34 -36.99 3.56
CA VAL A 245 -63.28 -38.45 3.60
C VAL A 245 -64.62 -38.94 4.16
N SER A 246 -65.50 -39.43 3.29
CA SER A 246 -66.83 -39.92 3.68
C SER A 246 -66.84 -41.44 3.81
N GLY A 247 -67.53 -41.93 4.85
CA GLY A 247 -67.71 -43.34 5.11
C GLY A 247 -69.17 -43.70 5.40
N PHE A 248 -69.52 -44.96 5.15
CA PHE A 248 -70.78 -45.56 5.59
C PHE A 248 -70.56 -46.31 6.90
N ASP A 249 -71.48 -46.15 7.83
CA ASP A 249 -71.62 -46.95 9.05
C ASP A 249 -72.76 -47.96 8.78
N ASP A 250 -72.47 -49.26 8.83
CA ASP A 250 -73.46 -50.33 8.62
C ASP A 250 -74.20 -50.76 9.90
N ASN A 251 -74.07 -49.97 10.97
CA ASN A 251 -74.71 -50.14 12.28
C ASN A 251 -74.24 -51.40 13.01
N ASP A 252 -73.01 -51.83 12.76
CA ASP A 252 -72.28 -52.68 13.70
C ASP A 252 -71.72 -51.84 14.86
N THR A 253 -71.23 -52.48 15.92
CA THR A 253 -70.80 -51.76 17.12
C THR A 253 -69.43 -51.13 16.90
N GLY A 254 -69.39 -49.98 16.25
CA GLY A 254 -68.29 -49.03 16.30
C GLY A 254 -67.33 -49.00 15.10
N ASP A 255 -67.76 -49.38 13.90
CA ASP A 255 -66.90 -49.33 12.70
C ASP A 255 -67.39 -48.39 11.56
N ILE A 256 -66.47 -48.11 10.62
CA ILE A 256 -66.78 -47.44 9.34
C ILE A 256 -66.62 -48.52 8.27
N SER A 257 -67.74 -48.96 7.73
CA SER A 257 -67.90 -50.19 6.96
C SER A 257 -67.65 -50.01 5.45
N SER A 258 -67.58 -48.76 4.95
CA SER A 258 -66.90 -48.49 3.67
C SER A 258 -66.54 -47.03 3.47
N LEU A 259 -65.43 -46.80 2.78
CA LEU A 259 -64.96 -45.49 2.33
C LEU A 259 -64.90 -45.56 0.79
N SER A 260 -65.99 -45.36 0.03
CA SER A 260 -65.87 -45.58 -1.44
C SER A 260 -66.98 -45.10 -2.39
N SER A 261 -67.92 -44.21 -2.04
CA SER A 261 -68.89 -43.76 -3.07
C SER A 261 -68.46 -42.44 -3.74
N THR A 262 -68.27 -42.47 -5.06
CA THR A 262 -68.08 -41.27 -5.91
C THR A 262 -69.31 -40.37 -5.95
N GLN A 263 -70.43 -40.81 -5.38
CA GLN A 263 -71.71 -40.13 -5.42
C GLN A 263 -71.82 -38.98 -4.40
N TYR A 264 -70.97 -38.95 -3.36
CA TYR A 264 -71.14 -38.05 -2.20
C TYR A 264 -69.84 -37.41 -1.67
N GLY A 265 -68.76 -37.37 -2.48
CA GLY A 265 -67.53 -36.65 -2.14
C GLY A 265 -67.63 -35.17 -2.53
N PHE A 266 -67.36 -34.26 -1.60
CA PHE A 266 -67.01 -32.88 -1.95
C PHE A 266 -65.47 -32.77 -2.00
N GLY A 267 -64.92 -32.42 -3.17
CA GLY A 267 -63.48 -32.32 -3.45
C GLY A 267 -62.97 -33.30 -4.53
N ASP A 268 -61.65 -33.39 -4.69
CA ASP A 268 -61.01 -34.25 -5.69
C ASP A 268 -61.32 -35.74 -5.47
N THR A 269 -61.60 -36.46 -6.57
CA THR A 269 -61.74 -37.92 -6.53
C THR A 269 -60.38 -38.56 -6.25
N LEU A 270 -60.30 -39.43 -5.23
CA LEU A 270 -59.08 -40.18 -4.94
C LEU A 270 -58.68 -41.08 -6.13
N SER A 271 -57.43 -40.98 -6.56
CA SER A 271 -56.86 -41.84 -7.60
C SER A 271 -56.70 -43.29 -7.12
N SER A 272 -56.65 -44.24 -8.05
CA SER A 272 -56.44 -45.67 -7.73
C SER A 272 -55.18 -45.94 -6.88
N ASN A 273 -54.15 -45.11 -7.04
CA ASN A 273 -52.91 -45.21 -6.25
C ASN A 273 -53.09 -44.69 -4.83
N GLN A 274 -53.84 -43.60 -4.64
CA GLN A 274 -54.18 -43.09 -3.30
C GLN A 274 -55.07 -44.09 -2.54
N TRP A 275 -56.03 -44.71 -3.25
CA TRP A 275 -56.80 -45.83 -2.71
C TRP A 275 -55.92 -47.01 -2.25
N GLY A 276 -54.89 -47.35 -3.03
CA GLY A 276 -53.94 -48.42 -2.69
C GLY A 276 -53.01 -48.10 -1.52
N ALA A 277 -52.84 -46.81 -1.17
CA ALA A 277 -51.93 -46.34 -0.13
C ALA A 277 -52.59 -46.19 1.26
N ILE A 278 -53.92 -46.29 1.36
CA ILE A 278 -54.63 -46.31 2.65
C ILE A 278 -54.36 -47.68 3.31
N ASN A 279 -53.22 -47.78 3.99
CA ASN A 279 -52.91 -48.92 4.87
C ASN A 279 -53.60 -48.72 6.23
N GLY A 280 -54.91 -48.97 6.22
CA GLY A 280 -55.76 -49.14 7.39
C GLY A 280 -56.69 -50.33 7.10
N LYS A 281 -57.23 -50.98 8.14
CA LYS A 281 -58.05 -52.18 7.96
C LYS A 281 -59.13 -51.93 6.90
N LYS A 282 -58.96 -52.64 5.79
CA LYS A 282 -59.88 -52.72 4.66
C LYS A 282 -61.08 -53.52 5.17
N TRP A 283 -62.02 -52.88 5.87
CA TRP A 283 -63.28 -53.53 6.24
C TRP A 283 -64.16 -53.52 5.00
N ILE A 284 -63.81 -54.38 4.04
CA ILE A 284 -64.61 -54.56 2.83
C ILE A 284 -65.71 -55.55 3.17
N PHE A 285 -66.95 -55.06 3.04
CA PHE A 285 -68.06 -55.76 2.40
C PHE A 285 -67.83 -57.26 2.21
N ASP A 286 -68.25 -58.04 3.20
CA ASP A 286 -68.66 -59.41 2.90
C ASP A 286 -70.07 -59.34 2.32
N ALA A 287 -70.22 -59.69 1.04
CA ALA A 287 -71.50 -59.76 0.36
C ALA A 287 -72.44 -60.83 0.93
N SER A 288 -72.05 -61.54 2.00
CA SER A 288 -72.82 -62.60 2.64
C SER A 288 -73.79 -62.14 3.74
N SER A 289 -73.65 -60.93 4.31
CA SER A 289 -74.48 -60.45 5.43
C SER A 289 -75.82 -59.88 4.94
N LYS A 290 -76.71 -60.79 4.51
CA LYS A 290 -78.13 -60.49 4.29
C LYS A 290 -78.80 -60.21 5.65
N GLY A 291 -79.02 -58.94 6.01
CA GLY A 291 -79.89 -58.64 7.16
C GLY A 291 -79.98 -57.20 7.65
N ALA A 292 -79.05 -56.29 7.30
CA ALA A 292 -79.13 -54.93 7.81
C ALA A 292 -80.20 -54.12 7.06
N GLN A 293 -81.26 -53.75 7.78
CA GLN A 293 -82.25 -52.81 7.29
C GLN A 293 -81.57 -51.48 6.98
N LYS A 294 -81.82 -50.94 5.78
CA LYS A 294 -81.41 -49.59 5.36
C LYS A 294 -81.98 -48.56 6.33
N TYR A 295 -81.23 -48.20 7.36
CA TYR A 295 -81.46 -46.99 8.13
C TYR A 295 -80.29 -46.04 7.90
N ASP A 296 -80.68 -44.85 7.47
CA ASP A 296 -79.92 -43.86 6.73
C ASP A 296 -79.31 -42.84 7.71
N TRP A 297 -78.04 -43.01 8.08
CA TRP A 297 -77.32 -42.06 8.92
C TRP A 297 -75.92 -41.85 8.36
N TRP A 298 -75.69 -40.67 7.79
CA TRP A 298 -74.43 -40.32 7.13
C TRP A 298 -73.39 -39.84 8.15
N ALA A 299 -72.21 -40.47 8.16
CA ALA A 299 -71.07 -40.03 8.96
C ALA A 299 -70.09 -39.24 8.08
N TYR A 300 -70.08 -37.91 8.24
CA TYR A 300 -69.10 -37.03 7.60
C TYR A 300 -67.91 -36.84 8.55
N VAL A 301 -66.71 -37.26 8.12
CA VAL A 301 -65.48 -36.99 8.88
C VAL A 301 -64.70 -35.89 8.14
N SER A 302 -64.84 -34.65 8.63
CA SER A 302 -63.94 -33.56 8.24
C SER A 302 -62.78 -33.52 9.22
N ALA A 303 -61.60 -33.97 8.79
CA ALA A 303 -60.38 -33.87 9.57
C ALA A 303 -59.73 -32.50 9.30
N ARG A 304 -59.69 -31.63 10.32
CA ARG A 304 -58.85 -30.41 10.29
C ARG A 304 -57.55 -30.70 11.03
N PRO A 305 -56.37 -30.33 10.49
CA PRO A 305 -55.12 -30.42 11.25
C PRO A 305 -55.19 -29.53 12.49
N ARG A 306 -54.74 -30.01 13.65
CA ARG A 306 -54.53 -29.16 14.83
C ARG A 306 -53.38 -28.20 14.53
N ASN A 307 -53.63 -26.89 14.60
CA ASN A 307 -52.63 -25.87 14.28
C ASN A 307 -52.73 -24.65 15.22
N ILE A 308 -51.70 -23.81 15.18
CA ILE A 308 -51.65 -22.50 15.83
C ILE A 308 -51.53 -21.45 14.72
N ALA A 309 -52.34 -20.39 14.79
CA ALA A 309 -52.38 -19.36 13.75
C ALA A 309 -51.17 -18.42 13.82
N PHE A 310 -50.41 -18.35 12.73
CA PHE A 310 -49.35 -17.37 12.48
C PHE A 310 -49.74 -16.56 11.23
N ASN A 311 -49.20 -15.34 11.10
CA ASN A 311 -49.27 -14.64 9.82
C ASN A 311 -48.24 -15.25 8.86
N TYR A 312 -48.58 -15.41 7.59
CA TYR A 312 -47.57 -15.59 6.55
C TYR A 312 -47.15 -14.22 6.02
N ILE A 313 -45.85 -13.95 6.08
CA ILE A 313 -45.26 -12.69 5.60
C ILE A 313 -44.14 -12.97 4.60
N VAL A 314 -43.91 -12.06 3.67
CA VAL A 314 -42.81 -12.12 2.70
C VAL A 314 -41.94 -10.87 2.83
N ARG A 315 -40.64 -11.03 2.62
CA ARG A 315 -39.72 -9.88 2.55
C ARG A 315 -40.04 -9.09 1.29
N ALA A 316 -40.14 -7.77 1.40
CA ALA A 316 -40.52 -6.90 0.29
C ALA A 316 -39.31 -6.45 -0.56
N ALA A 317 -38.11 -6.39 0.02
CA ALA A 317 -36.85 -5.99 -0.65
C ALA A 317 -35.65 -6.83 -0.15
#